data_AF-A0A1D7XQL7-F1
#
_entry.id   AF-A0A1D7XQL7-F1
#
_cell.length_a   1.000
_cell.length_b   1.000
_cell.length_c   1.000
_cell.angle_alpha   90.00
_cell.angle_beta   90.00
_cell.angle_gamma   90.00
#
_symmetry.space_group_name_H-M   'P 1'
#
loop_
_entity.id
_entity.type
_entity.pdbx_description
1 polymer ?
#
loop_
_entity_poly.entity_id
_entity_poly.type
_entity_poly.pdbx_seq_one_letter_code
_entity_poly.pdbx_strand_id
1 'polypeptide(L)'
;MKKTMEGQFEVVKIDQIVKVEEFKNFYESQSDDSENQLKSSLEKEQLLPLITSRDFQLIDGYRRLKLLSALGREEVKVQFVDVEPSIDLRLSFNMYRVKTANDLTKEVLQVFKSVEKRQGQGNNGKPYDRYAIIREKINYRWKSPKAIRQFDKIIENDFENNLLLNGVVNKGWSLSDCEKYLSELKEIDLTKNHGFTEQLTKGDLTINQVNKFIEEKENLQNNYKDTFVIPNKATSFKMNCVDITDVSAFLRKIATLFTSIPYYMLRGYDKNNLSSELGHEKTPEEFADNVGKIFGKVEGVLNETSNVFVNIGDTYINGCAMDIPGLVKASILKHTKLKYKECIIWSKPNPHPQGEKVKRPINQIEYILWFVVDPSQSKYNLLKYSDQEKEVRITTGAKDVDKNGNVSKKRKSLSKPYKKIYNHIAAQDVDHMIKCVTGKNKPAYDAFPTGHPALMAELLPVIPILMTTDETDLVYDPFGGANTTGRISLLLNRQYLGTELSTHYHRVGCKVLENSIKQINHQDFEVINSEFKEVAELTVAA
;
A
#
# COMPACT_ATOMS: atom_id res chain seq x y z
N MET A 1 -49.83 8.85 -2.04
CA MET A 1 -51.25 8.55 -2.39
C MET A 1 -51.32 7.14 -2.97
N LYS A 2 -51.84 6.17 -2.22
CA LYS A 2 -52.27 4.88 -2.77
C LYS A 2 -53.64 5.13 -3.41
N LYS A 3 -53.67 5.34 -4.73
CA LYS A 3 -54.86 5.08 -5.55
C LYS A 3 -54.61 3.73 -6.20
N THR A 4 -55.29 2.70 -5.71
CA THR A 4 -55.51 1.45 -6.43
C THR A 4 -56.17 1.83 -7.77
N MET A 5 -55.39 1.87 -8.84
CA MET A 5 -55.95 1.86 -10.20
C MET A 5 -56.24 0.39 -10.51
N GLU A 6 -57.50 -0.03 -10.35
CA GLU A 6 -58.01 -1.19 -11.08
C GLU A 6 -58.03 -0.80 -12.56
N GLY A 7 -56.93 -1.08 -13.26
CA GLY A 7 -56.79 -0.76 -14.67
C GLY A 7 -57.56 -1.76 -15.53
N GLN A 8 -58.59 -1.29 -16.24
CA GLN A 8 -59.08 -1.99 -17.43
C GLN A 8 -57.90 -2.17 -18.40
N PHE A 9 -57.64 -3.42 -18.80
CA PHE A 9 -56.72 -3.73 -19.88
C PHE A 9 -57.52 -3.99 -21.15
N GLU A 10 -56.97 -3.60 -22.29
CA GLU A 10 -57.51 -3.88 -23.61
C GLU A 10 -56.65 -4.96 -24.29
N VAL A 11 -57.23 -5.73 -25.20
CA VAL A 11 -56.51 -6.72 -26.00
C VAL A 11 -56.31 -6.14 -27.39
N VAL A 12 -55.06 -6.07 -27.83
CA VAL A 12 -54.68 -5.48 -29.13
C VAL A 12 -53.74 -6.43 -29.86
N LYS A 13 -53.62 -6.27 -31.17
CA LYS A 13 -52.68 -7.09 -31.94
C LYS A 13 -51.25 -6.67 -31.64
N ILE A 14 -50.37 -7.66 -31.52
CA ILE A 14 -48.97 -7.44 -31.13
C ILE A 14 -48.19 -6.60 -32.14
N ASP A 15 -48.59 -6.62 -33.41
CA ASP A 15 -48.00 -5.88 -34.53
C ASP A 15 -48.35 -4.38 -34.51
N GLN A 16 -49.39 -3.99 -33.78
CA GLN A 16 -49.76 -2.58 -33.57
C GLN A 16 -48.79 -1.88 -32.61
N ILE A 17 -48.04 -2.63 -31.79
CA ILE A 17 -47.17 -2.06 -30.76
C ILE A 17 -45.89 -1.47 -31.38
N VAL A 18 -45.74 -0.16 -31.27
CA VAL A 18 -44.58 0.58 -31.78
C VAL A 18 -43.50 0.67 -30.70
N LYS A 19 -42.32 0.09 -30.96
CA LYS A 19 -41.19 0.15 -30.04
C LYS A 19 -40.50 1.51 -30.12
N VAL A 20 -40.41 2.22 -29.01
CA VAL A 20 -39.53 3.40 -28.87
C VAL A 20 -38.12 2.92 -28.51
N GLU A 21 -37.14 3.17 -29.37
CA GLU A 21 -35.78 2.61 -29.23
C GLU A 21 -35.01 3.21 -28.04
N GLU A 22 -35.20 4.50 -27.76
CA GLU A 22 -34.63 5.16 -26.59
C GLU A 22 -35.06 4.47 -25.29
N PHE A 23 -36.36 4.18 -25.15
CA PHE A 23 -36.89 3.50 -23.98
C PHE A 23 -36.39 2.06 -23.94
N LYS A 24 -36.40 1.34 -25.06
CA LYS A 24 -35.92 -0.04 -25.15
C LYS A 24 -34.52 -0.20 -24.56
N ASN A 25 -33.61 0.70 -24.91
CA ASN A 25 -32.18 0.59 -24.59
C ASN A 25 -31.79 1.20 -23.23
N PHE A 26 -32.74 1.82 -22.52
CA PHE A 26 -32.43 2.51 -21.28
C PHE A 26 -32.06 1.53 -20.14
N TYR A 27 -32.82 0.44 -19.95
CA TYR A 27 -32.51 -0.57 -18.92
C TYR A 27 -31.68 -1.72 -19.48
N GLU A 28 -30.75 -2.22 -18.67
CA GLU A 28 -29.92 -3.38 -19.01
C GLU A 28 -30.73 -4.69 -19.04
N SER A 29 -30.22 -5.64 -19.81
CA SER A 29 -30.70 -7.02 -19.81
C SER A 29 -30.54 -7.64 -18.42
N GLN A 30 -31.51 -8.45 -18.03
CA GLN A 30 -31.47 -9.19 -16.76
C GLN A 30 -30.79 -10.54 -16.96
N SER A 31 -30.53 -11.27 -15.87
CA SER A 31 -30.00 -12.63 -15.94
C SER A 31 -30.92 -13.58 -16.71
N ASP A 32 -30.34 -14.61 -17.32
CA ASP A 32 -31.10 -15.64 -18.03
C ASP A 32 -32.15 -16.31 -17.14
N ASP A 33 -31.84 -16.51 -15.86
CA ASP A 33 -32.81 -17.02 -14.87
C ASP A 33 -34.02 -16.09 -14.71
N SER A 34 -33.81 -14.78 -14.67
CA SER A 34 -34.91 -13.80 -14.60
C SER A 34 -35.75 -13.80 -15.87
N GLU A 35 -35.10 -13.92 -17.03
CA GLU A 35 -35.80 -14.05 -18.33
C GLU A 35 -36.62 -15.34 -18.40
N ASN A 36 -36.06 -16.47 -17.96
CA ASN A 36 -36.73 -17.77 -17.95
C ASN A 36 -37.94 -17.77 -17.00
N GLN A 37 -37.82 -17.22 -15.80
CA GLN A 37 -38.93 -17.07 -14.86
C GLN A 37 -40.07 -16.24 -15.46
N LEU A 38 -39.73 -15.12 -16.09
CA LEU A 38 -40.72 -14.27 -16.76
C LEU A 38 -41.38 -15.01 -17.93
N LYS A 39 -40.60 -15.74 -18.74
CA LYS A 39 -41.11 -16.54 -19.86
C LYS A 39 -42.11 -17.59 -19.37
N SER A 40 -41.77 -18.37 -18.34
CA SER A 40 -42.66 -19.39 -17.78
C SER A 40 -43.96 -18.79 -17.20
N SER A 41 -43.91 -17.57 -16.67
CA SER A 41 -45.13 -16.85 -16.27
C SER A 41 -46.01 -16.51 -17.49
N LEU A 42 -45.41 -16.02 -18.58
CA LEU A 42 -46.12 -15.59 -19.80
C LEU A 42 -46.65 -16.76 -20.65
N GLU A 43 -46.02 -17.94 -20.54
CA GLU A 43 -46.52 -19.19 -21.14
C GLU A 43 -47.90 -19.56 -20.59
N LYS A 44 -48.11 -19.39 -19.28
CA LYS A 44 -49.40 -19.62 -18.63
C LYS A 44 -50.40 -18.54 -19.00
N GLU A 45 -50.09 -17.29 -18.66
CA GLU A 45 -50.96 -16.14 -18.95
C GLU A 45 -50.17 -14.83 -18.86
N GLN A 46 -50.55 -13.83 -19.67
CA GLN A 46 -50.12 -12.46 -19.45
C GLN A 46 -50.86 -11.85 -18.25
N LEU A 47 -50.22 -11.89 -17.07
CA LEU A 47 -50.76 -11.34 -15.83
C LEU A 47 -50.68 -9.81 -15.76
N LEU A 48 -49.63 -9.22 -16.33
CA LEU A 48 -49.42 -7.76 -16.34
C LEU A 48 -49.49 -7.21 -17.77
N PRO A 49 -50.26 -6.15 -18.01
CA PRO A 49 -50.35 -5.54 -19.34
C PRO A 49 -49.01 -4.90 -19.76
N LEU A 50 -48.86 -4.68 -21.06
CA LEU A 50 -47.89 -3.71 -21.58
C LEU A 50 -48.45 -2.31 -21.36
N ILE A 51 -47.58 -1.31 -21.16
CA ILE A 51 -48.03 0.07 -21.00
C ILE A 51 -47.76 0.83 -22.29
N THR A 52 -48.79 1.37 -22.92
CA THR A 52 -48.69 2.06 -24.21
C THR A 52 -49.42 3.40 -24.19
N SER A 53 -48.99 4.34 -25.03
CA SER A 53 -49.83 5.49 -25.37
C SER A 53 -50.97 5.09 -26.32
N ARG A 54 -51.92 6.02 -26.55
CA ARG A 54 -53.08 5.80 -27.43
C ARG A 54 -52.72 5.56 -28.89
N ASP A 55 -51.55 6.01 -29.34
CA ASP A 55 -50.97 5.72 -30.65
C ASP A 55 -50.05 4.47 -30.64
N PHE A 56 -50.22 3.59 -29.64
CA PHE A 56 -49.54 2.30 -29.49
C PHE A 56 -48.02 2.35 -29.30
N GLN A 57 -47.45 3.51 -28.96
CA GLN A 57 -46.04 3.57 -28.57
C GLN A 57 -45.83 2.89 -27.21
N LEU A 58 -44.92 1.93 -27.17
CA LEU A 58 -44.61 1.18 -25.96
C LEU A 58 -43.83 2.05 -24.98
N ILE A 59 -44.35 2.21 -23.76
CA ILE A 59 -43.71 2.93 -22.67
C ILE A 59 -43.02 1.95 -21.72
N ASP A 60 -43.71 0.88 -21.30
CA ASP A 60 -43.15 -0.19 -20.47
C ASP A 60 -43.63 -1.58 -20.91
N GLY A 61 -42.84 -2.61 -20.59
CA GLY A 61 -43.15 -4.00 -20.91
C GLY A 61 -42.30 -4.59 -22.02
N TYR A 62 -41.19 -3.94 -22.40
CA TYR A 62 -40.28 -4.40 -23.46
C TYR A 62 -39.84 -5.87 -23.34
N ARG A 63 -39.52 -6.33 -22.13
CA ARG A 63 -39.17 -7.74 -21.87
C ARG A 63 -40.36 -8.67 -22.14
N ARG A 64 -41.55 -8.28 -21.64
CA ARG A 64 -42.81 -9.01 -21.87
C ARG A 64 -43.13 -9.08 -23.35
N LEU A 65 -43.07 -7.96 -24.08
CA LEU A 65 -43.32 -7.91 -25.52
C LEU A 65 -42.37 -8.84 -26.27
N LYS A 66 -41.05 -8.77 -25.99
CA LYS A 66 -40.04 -9.64 -26.63
C LYS A 66 -40.38 -11.13 -26.43
N LEU A 67 -40.73 -11.54 -25.21
CA LEU A 67 -41.04 -12.92 -24.87
C LEU A 67 -42.40 -13.36 -25.45
N LEU A 68 -43.42 -12.50 -25.41
CA LEU A 68 -44.75 -12.78 -25.99
C LEU A 68 -44.65 -12.99 -27.51
N SER A 69 -43.87 -12.15 -28.21
CA SER A 69 -43.57 -12.37 -29.63
C SER A 69 -42.83 -13.68 -29.86
N ALA A 70 -41.84 -14.02 -29.03
CA ALA A 70 -41.09 -15.27 -29.14
C ALA A 70 -41.94 -16.52 -28.85
N LEU A 71 -43.01 -16.38 -28.05
CA LEU A 71 -43.99 -17.43 -27.77
C LEU A 71 -45.08 -17.54 -28.84
N GLY A 72 -45.03 -16.72 -29.90
CA GLY A 72 -46.00 -16.76 -31.01
C GLY A 72 -47.39 -16.21 -30.65
N ARG A 73 -47.50 -15.33 -29.64
CA ARG A 73 -48.77 -14.68 -29.30
C ARG A 73 -49.12 -13.61 -30.35
N GLU A 74 -50.33 -13.68 -30.91
CA GLU A 74 -50.84 -12.70 -31.88
C GLU A 74 -51.46 -11.46 -31.19
N GLU A 75 -51.98 -11.65 -29.98
CA GLU A 75 -52.64 -10.61 -29.19
C GLU A 75 -51.98 -10.44 -27.82
N VAL A 76 -51.98 -9.21 -27.32
CA VAL A 76 -51.39 -8.85 -26.03
C VAL A 76 -52.32 -7.93 -25.24
N LYS A 77 -52.33 -8.10 -23.92
CA LYS A 77 -53.01 -7.19 -22.98
C LYS A 77 -52.21 -5.90 -22.86
N VAL A 78 -52.85 -4.76 -23.07
CA VAL A 78 -52.26 -3.42 -22.95
C VAL A 78 -53.08 -2.56 -21.99
N GLN A 79 -52.39 -1.64 -21.33
CA GLN A 79 -52.99 -0.58 -20.55
C GLN A 79 -52.58 0.74 -21.19
N PHE A 80 -53.57 1.50 -21.65
CA PHE A 80 -53.35 2.81 -22.24
C PHE A 80 -53.13 3.87 -21.17
N VAL A 81 -52.22 4.80 -21.46
CA VAL A 81 -52.01 6.02 -20.68
C VAL A 81 -52.27 7.25 -21.55
N ASP A 82 -53.07 8.17 -21.02
CA ASP A 82 -53.45 9.43 -21.69
C ASP A 82 -52.41 10.53 -21.44
N VAL A 83 -51.12 10.17 -21.50
CA VAL A 83 -49.98 11.06 -21.27
C VAL A 83 -48.92 10.77 -22.33
N GLU A 84 -48.20 11.80 -22.76
CA GLU A 84 -47.12 11.68 -23.74
C GLU A 84 -46.04 10.69 -23.26
N PRO A 85 -45.62 9.73 -24.12
CA PRO A 85 -44.53 8.83 -23.81
C PRO A 85 -43.25 9.57 -23.43
N SER A 86 -42.66 9.22 -22.28
CA SER A 86 -41.38 9.79 -21.84
C SER A 86 -40.60 8.80 -20.99
N ILE A 87 -39.28 8.99 -20.88
CA ILE A 87 -38.47 8.18 -19.97
C ILE A 87 -38.94 8.36 -18.53
N ASP A 88 -39.30 9.57 -18.11
CA ASP A 88 -39.81 9.84 -16.75
C ASP A 88 -41.05 9.00 -16.42
N LEU A 89 -41.97 8.90 -17.37
CA LEU A 89 -43.16 8.05 -17.24
C LEU A 89 -42.75 6.57 -17.16
N ARG A 90 -41.79 6.13 -17.97
CA ARG A 90 -41.24 4.77 -17.91
C ARG A 90 -40.56 4.45 -16.58
N LEU A 91 -39.83 5.40 -15.98
CA LEU A 91 -39.22 5.24 -14.65
C LEU A 91 -40.28 4.98 -13.58
N SER A 92 -41.42 5.69 -13.66
CA SER A 92 -42.53 5.53 -12.70
C SER A 92 -43.13 4.12 -12.72
N PHE A 93 -43.18 3.48 -13.89
CA PHE A 93 -43.64 2.08 -14.02
C PHE A 93 -42.59 1.05 -13.59
N ASN A 94 -41.32 1.45 -13.47
CA ASN A 94 -40.21 0.57 -13.12
C ASN A 94 -39.66 0.83 -11.71
N MET A 95 -40.39 1.52 -10.83
CA MET A 95 -39.95 1.79 -9.45
C MET A 95 -39.58 0.52 -8.67
N TYR A 96 -40.32 -0.57 -8.87
CA TYR A 96 -40.16 -1.84 -8.16
C TYR A 96 -39.37 -2.89 -8.95
N ARG A 97 -38.79 -2.51 -10.09
CA ARG A 97 -37.95 -3.40 -10.89
C ARG A 97 -36.65 -3.71 -10.15
N VAL A 98 -36.16 -4.95 -10.29
CA VAL A 98 -34.77 -5.30 -9.93
C VAL A 98 -33.83 -4.61 -10.93
N LYS A 99 -32.94 -3.75 -10.42
CA LYS A 99 -32.10 -2.84 -11.22
C LYS A 99 -30.64 -3.21 -11.06
N THR A 100 -29.88 -3.12 -12.15
CA THR A 100 -28.42 -3.18 -12.08
C THR A 100 -27.85 -1.88 -11.49
N ALA A 101 -26.56 -1.86 -11.15
CA ALA A 101 -25.89 -0.65 -10.70
C ALA A 101 -25.93 0.46 -11.78
N ASN A 102 -25.83 0.07 -13.07
CA ASN A 102 -25.92 1.01 -14.18
C ASN A 102 -27.35 1.53 -14.35
N ASP A 103 -28.37 0.67 -14.22
CA ASP A 103 -29.77 1.09 -14.24
C ASP A 103 -30.02 2.19 -13.19
N LEU A 104 -29.64 1.94 -11.93
CA LEU A 104 -29.78 2.93 -10.85
C LEU A 104 -29.06 4.24 -11.15
N THR A 105 -27.88 4.17 -11.77
CA THR A 105 -27.10 5.35 -12.17
C THR A 105 -27.82 6.15 -13.26
N LYS A 106 -28.34 5.46 -14.29
CA LYS A 106 -29.10 6.06 -15.39
C LYS A 106 -30.40 6.70 -14.94
N GLU A 107 -31.11 6.08 -13.99
CA GLU A 107 -32.34 6.67 -13.44
C GLU A 107 -32.07 7.99 -12.74
N VAL A 108 -31.04 8.04 -11.89
CA VAL A 108 -30.64 9.29 -11.23
C VAL A 108 -30.21 10.32 -12.27
N LEU A 109 -29.35 9.95 -13.23
CA LEU A 109 -28.93 10.84 -14.29
C LEU A 109 -30.11 11.42 -15.09
N GLN A 110 -31.09 10.56 -15.42
CA GLN A 110 -32.28 10.97 -16.16
C GLN A 110 -33.13 11.98 -15.39
N VAL A 111 -33.34 11.77 -14.09
CA VAL A 111 -34.08 12.73 -13.25
C VAL A 111 -33.42 14.10 -13.27
N PHE A 112 -32.09 14.16 -13.21
CA PHE A 112 -31.37 15.43 -13.28
C PHE A 112 -31.43 16.09 -14.66
N LYS A 113 -31.46 15.29 -15.75
CA LYS A 113 -31.63 15.78 -17.12
C LYS A 113 -33.05 16.28 -17.39
N SER A 114 -34.08 15.64 -16.83
CA SER A 114 -35.49 15.99 -17.08
C SER A 114 -36.00 17.18 -16.28
N VAL A 115 -35.21 17.73 -15.35
CA VAL A 115 -35.58 18.90 -14.55
C VAL A 115 -34.72 20.10 -14.92
N GLU A 116 -35.35 21.10 -15.53
CA GLU A 116 -34.72 22.35 -15.98
C GLU A 116 -33.84 23.00 -14.91
N LYS A 117 -32.62 23.43 -15.30
CA LYS A 117 -31.66 24.13 -14.43
C LYS A 117 -32.04 25.60 -14.20
N ARG A 118 -33.14 25.85 -13.51
CA ARG A 118 -33.56 27.20 -13.07
C ARG A 118 -34.11 27.19 -11.64
N GLN A 119 -34.11 28.35 -11.01
CA GLN A 119 -34.71 28.59 -9.70
C GLN A 119 -35.41 29.95 -9.75
N GLY A 120 -36.57 30.11 -9.10
CA GLY A 120 -37.24 31.42 -9.00
C GLY A 120 -38.69 31.39 -9.50
N GLN A 121 -39.06 32.30 -10.41
CA GLN A 121 -40.44 32.41 -10.89
C GLN A 121 -40.83 31.23 -11.78
N GLY A 122 -41.86 30.48 -11.37
CA GLY A 122 -42.50 29.44 -12.15
C GLY A 122 -43.74 29.94 -12.90
N ASN A 123 -44.41 29.03 -13.60
CA ASN A 123 -45.65 29.36 -14.31
C ASN A 123 -46.78 29.60 -13.30
N ASN A 124 -47.69 30.53 -13.61
CA ASN A 124 -48.90 30.82 -12.83
C ASN A 124 -48.63 31.33 -11.39
N GLY A 125 -47.53 32.05 -11.16
CA GLY A 125 -47.23 32.68 -9.87
C GLY A 125 -46.71 31.75 -8.77
N LYS A 126 -46.49 30.45 -9.07
CA LYS A 126 -45.87 29.51 -8.13
C LYS A 126 -44.33 29.54 -8.26
N PRO A 127 -43.57 29.53 -7.15
CA PRO A 127 -42.12 29.41 -7.21
C PRO A 127 -41.69 28.07 -7.85
N TYR A 128 -40.75 28.13 -8.79
CA TYR A 128 -40.07 26.95 -9.32
C TYR A 128 -38.89 26.60 -8.40
N ASP A 129 -39.07 25.56 -7.58
CA ASP A 129 -38.00 25.00 -6.76
C ASP A 129 -37.48 23.70 -7.39
N ARG A 130 -36.43 23.83 -8.21
CA ARG A 130 -35.78 22.69 -8.85
C ARG A 130 -35.35 21.65 -7.84
N TYR A 131 -34.83 22.08 -6.69
CA TYR A 131 -34.34 21.17 -5.68
C TYR A 131 -35.50 20.39 -5.05
N ALA A 132 -36.67 20.99 -4.86
CA ALA A 132 -37.86 20.24 -4.41
C ALA A 132 -38.27 19.18 -5.43
N ILE A 133 -38.34 19.53 -6.71
CA ILE A 133 -38.74 18.61 -7.79
C ILE A 133 -37.78 17.42 -7.85
N ILE A 134 -36.47 17.68 -7.83
CA ILE A 134 -35.46 16.61 -7.87
C ILE A 134 -35.54 15.71 -6.64
N ARG A 135 -35.66 16.30 -5.43
CA ARG A 135 -35.79 15.52 -4.18
C ARG A 135 -36.98 14.58 -4.22
N GLU A 136 -38.11 15.04 -4.74
CA GLU A 136 -39.31 14.21 -4.88
C GLU A 136 -39.08 13.07 -5.88
N LYS A 137 -38.54 13.38 -7.07
CA LYS A 137 -38.27 12.38 -8.12
C LYS A 137 -37.25 11.31 -7.72
N ILE A 138 -36.26 11.64 -6.88
CA ILE A 138 -35.29 10.66 -6.34
C ILE A 138 -35.73 10.05 -4.99
N ASN A 139 -37.01 10.19 -4.63
CA ASN A 139 -37.60 9.66 -3.39
C ASN A 139 -36.83 10.05 -2.12
N TYR A 140 -36.40 11.31 -2.05
CA TYR A 140 -35.71 11.91 -0.90
C TYR A 140 -34.44 11.17 -0.47
N ARG A 141 -33.83 10.40 -1.37
CA ARG A 141 -32.54 9.70 -1.11
C ARG A 141 -31.44 10.69 -0.75
N TRP A 142 -31.43 11.86 -1.39
CA TRP A 142 -30.58 12.99 -1.03
C TRP A 142 -31.43 14.24 -0.82
N LYS A 143 -31.36 14.83 0.38
CA LYS A 143 -32.36 15.80 0.85
C LYS A 143 -31.89 17.25 0.86
N SER A 144 -30.58 17.52 0.82
CA SER A 144 -30.07 18.88 0.97
C SER A 144 -29.93 19.58 -0.39
N PRO A 145 -30.22 20.89 -0.48
CA PRO A 145 -29.90 21.69 -1.67
C PRO A 145 -28.42 21.60 -2.06
N LYS A 146 -27.52 21.50 -1.06
CA LYS A 146 -26.10 21.27 -1.27
C LYS A 146 -25.86 19.98 -2.07
N ALA A 147 -26.48 18.87 -1.68
CA ALA A 147 -26.30 17.60 -2.37
C ALA A 147 -26.74 17.68 -3.84
N ILE A 148 -27.87 18.35 -4.13
CA ILE A 148 -28.36 18.49 -5.52
C ILE A 148 -27.37 19.29 -6.38
N ARG A 149 -26.82 20.39 -5.85
CA ARG A 149 -25.77 21.16 -6.55
C ARG A 149 -24.51 20.33 -6.82
N GLN A 150 -24.11 19.49 -5.86
CA GLN A 150 -22.96 18.61 -6.02
C GLN A 150 -23.20 17.56 -7.11
N PHE A 151 -24.42 17.00 -7.18
CA PHE A 151 -24.79 16.12 -8.29
C PHE A 151 -24.71 16.81 -9.64
N ASP A 152 -25.20 18.04 -9.79
CA ASP A 152 -25.07 18.77 -11.07
C ASP A 152 -23.61 18.88 -11.49
N LYS A 153 -22.75 19.32 -10.57
CA LYS A 153 -21.31 19.49 -10.83
C LYS A 153 -20.64 18.15 -11.17
N ILE A 154 -21.01 17.07 -10.48
CA ILE A 154 -20.52 15.72 -10.78
C ILE A 154 -20.97 15.31 -12.17
N ILE A 155 -22.27 15.39 -12.48
CA ILE A 155 -22.84 14.98 -13.77
C ILE A 155 -22.23 15.76 -14.94
N GLU A 156 -21.99 17.05 -14.77
CA GLU A 156 -21.39 17.91 -15.80
C GLU A 156 -19.92 17.57 -16.10
N ASN A 157 -19.18 17.06 -15.12
CA ASN A 157 -17.73 16.88 -15.19
C ASN A 157 -17.26 15.43 -14.97
N ASP A 158 -18.20 14.48 -14.96
CA ASP A 158 -17.93 13.06 -14.73
C ASP A 158 -17.11 12.46 -15.88
N PHE A 159 -16.68 11.21 -15.70
CA PHE A 159 -16.13 10.38 -16.75
C PHE A 159 -17.23 9.94 -17.72
N GLU A 160 -16.87 9.58 -18.95
CA GLU A 160 -17.83 9.17 -20.00
C GLU A 160 -18.78 8.03 -19.56
N ASN A 161 -18.30 7.16 -18.67
CA ASN A 161 -19.05 6.03 -18.11
C ASN A 161 -19.83 6.38 -16.81
N ASN A 162 -19.93 7.65 -16.43
CA ASN A 162 -20.57 8.12 -15.20
C ASN A 162 -19.96 7.49 -13.92
N LEU A 163 -18.64 7.34 -13.88
CA LEU A 163 -17.93 6.64 -12.81
C LEU A 163 -18.22 7.23 -11.43
N LEU A 164 -18.14 8.56 -11.27
CA LEU A 164 -18.32 9.20 -9.96
C LEU A 164 -19.79 9.14 -9.54
N LEU A 165 -20.72 9.39 -10.46
CA LEU A 165 -22.14 9.24 -10.22
C LEU A 165 -22.47 7.80 -9.80
N ASN A 166 -21.95 6.80 -10.51
CA ASN A 166 -22.11 5.39 -10.14
C ASN A 166 -21.56 5.11 -8.73
N GLY A 167 -20.40 5.66 -8.40
CA GLY A 167 -19.80 5.53 -7.08
C GLY A 167 -20.67 6.09 -5.96
N VAL A 168 -21.27 7.27 -6.17
CA VAL A 168 -22.19 7.89 -5.22
C VAL A 168 -23.49 7.06 -5.09
N VAL A 169 -24.05 6.63 -6.22
CA VAL A 169 -25.33 5.93 -6.27
C VAL A 169 -25.23 4.49 -5.75
N ASN A 170 -24.11 3.79 -5.95
CA ASN A 170 -24.01 2.35 -5.69
C ASN A 170 -22.92 1.95 -4.71
N LYS A 171 -21.85 2.75 -4.56
CA LYS A 171 -20.67 2.40 -3.76
C LYS A 171 -20.55 3.23 -2.47
N GLY A 172 -21.51 4.10 -2.18
CA GLY A 172 -21.52 4.94 -0.99
C GLY A 172 -20.45 6.05 -1.00
N TRP A 173 -19.96 6.45 -2.18
CA TRP A 173 -18.98 7.53 -2.27
C TRP A 173 -19.60 8.86 -1.85
N SER A 174 -18.80 9.70 -1.19
CA SER A 174 -19.25 11.01 -0.75
C SER A 174 -19.32 11.99 -1.92
N LEU A 175 -20.42 12.74 -2.00
CA LEU A 175 -20.57 13.87 -2.92
C LEU A 175 -19.47 14.93 -2.73
N SER A 176 -19.02 15.15 -1.49
CA SER A 176 -17.91 16.09 -1.21
C SER A 176 -16.59 15.63 -1.80
N ASP A 177 -16.31 14.33 -1.74
CA ASP A 177 -15.04 13.78 -2.20
C ASP A 177 -15.00 13.76 -3.73
N CYS A 178 -16.11 13.38 -4.37
CA CYS A 178 -16.25 13.49 -5.83
C CYS A 178 -16.13 14.93 -6.31
N GLU A 179 -16.79 15.88 -5.64
CA GLU A 179 -16.68 17.29 -5.99
C GLU A 179 -15.24 17.82 -5.83
N LYS A 180 -14.60 17.56 -4.68
CA LYS A 180 -13.22 17.97 -4.41
C LYS A 180 -12.25 17.42 -5.45
N TYR A 181 -12.40 16.14 -5.78
CA TYR A 181 -11.60 15.51 -6.83
C TYR A 181 -11.74 16.27 -8.15
N LEU A 182 -12.98 16.53 -8.59
CA LEU A 182 -13.24 17.21 -9.85
C LEU A 182 -12.73 18.64 -9.90
N SER A 183 -12.88 19.41 -8.82
CA SER A 183 -12.50 20.84 -8.81
C SER A 183 -11.06 21.13 -8.46
N GLU A 184 -10.37 20.25 -7.74
CA GLU A 184 -9.04 20.56 -7.19
C GLU A 184 -7.99 19.51 -7.57
N LEU A 185 -8.31 18.22 -7.47
CA LEU A 185 -7.28 17.17 -7.44
C LEU A 185 -7.07 16.45 -8.77
N LYS A 186 -8.10 16.34 -9.62
CA LYS A 186 -8.04 15.64 -10.92
C LYS A 186 -6.99 16.25 -11.83
N GLU A 187 -6.96 17.58 -11.95
CA GLU A 187 -5.98 18.28 -12.78
C GLU A 187 -4.55 18.11 -12.23
N ILE A 188 -4.38 18.15 -10.91
CA ILE A 188 -3.08 17.93 -10.26
C ILE A 188 -2.55 16.53 -10.59
N ASP A 189 -3.39 15.50 -10.41
CA ASP A 189 -3.00 14.11 -10.66
C ASP A 189 -2.62 13.86 -12.13
N LEU A 190 -3.39 14.42 -13.08
CA LEU A 190 -3.13 14.27 -14.51
C LEU A 190 -1.89 15.03 -14.95
N THR A 191 -1.76 16.30 -14.56
CA THR A 191 -0.63 17.16 -14.97
C THR A 191 0.69 16.68 -14.39
N LYS A 192 0.69 16.18 -13.15
CA LYS A 192 1.91 15.64 -12.51
C LYS A 192 2.12 14.15 -12.77
N ASN A 193 1.25 13.53 -13.57
CA ASN A 193 1.28 12.11 -13.90
C ASN A 193 1.42 11.21 -12.66
N HIS A 194 0.60 11.49 -11.64
CA HIS A 194 0.65 10.76 -10.37
C HIS A 194 0.06 9.35 -10.50
N GLY A 195 -0.87 9.14 -11.44
CA GLY A 195 -1.44 7.84 -11.80
C GLY A 195 -2.60 7.36 -10.92
N PHE A 196 -3.15 8.20 -10.04
CA PHE A 196 -4.27 7.79 -9.17
C PHE A 196 -5.62 7.84 -9.90
N THR A 197 -5.79 8.72 -10.88
CA THR A 197 -6.97 8.76 -11.76
C THR A 197 -7.12 7.47 -12.56
N GLU A 198 -6.02 6.89 -13.04
CA GLU A 198 -6.05 5.62 -13.77
C GLU A 198 -6.45 4.45 -12.85
N GLN A 199 -5.97 4.45 -11.61
CA GLN A 199 -6.38 3.45 -10.61
C GLN A 199 -7.85 3.61 -10.20
N LEU A 200 -8.36 4.85 -10.16
CA LEU A 200 -9.77 5.13 -9.93
C LEU A 200 -10.64 4.55 -11.06
N THR A 201 -10.25 4.76 -12.32
CA THR A 201 -11.03 4.29 -13.49
C THR A 201 -11.00 2.77 -13.64
N LYS A 202 -9.89 2.12 -13.27
CA LYS A 202 -9.77 0.66 -13.19
C LYS A 202 -10.59 0.05 -12.04
N GLY A 203 -10.94 0.86 -11.05
CA GLY A 203 -11.66 0.42 -9.85
C GLY A 203 -10.78 -0.15 -8.75
N ASP A 204 -9.46 0.04 -8.84
CA ASP A 204 -8.48 -0.38 -7.83
C ASP A 204 -8.57 0.49 -6.57
N LEU A 205 -8.97 1.76 -6.73
CA LEU A 205 -9.12 2.73 -5.65
C LEU A 205 -10.52 3.34 -5.59
N THR A 206 -10.92 3.74 -4.38
CA THR A 206 -12.10 4.57 -4.14
C THR A 206 -11.75 6.06 -4.26
N ILE A 207 -12.77 6.90 -4.48
CA ILE A 207 -12.58 8.36 -4.57
C ILE A 207 -11.90 8.96 -3.33
N ASN A 208 -12.24 8.45 -2.14
CA ASN A 208 -11.67 8.93 -0.89
C ASN A 208 -10.16 8.62 -0.80
N GLN A 209 -9.75 7.41 -1.21
CA GLN A 209 -8.34 7.03 -1.26
C GLN A 209 -7.56 7.87 -2.26
N VAL A 210 -8.12 8.09 -3.46
CA VAL A 210 -7.48 8.91 -4.50
C VAL A 210 -7.24 10.33 -4.00
N ASN A 211 -8.25 10.96 -3.40
CA ASN A 211 -8.10 12.30 -2.85
C ASN A 211 -6.98 12.35 -1.81
N LYS A 212 -7.02 11.43 -0.85
CA LYS A 212 -6.01 11.31 0.19
C LYS A 212 -4.60 11.16 -0.39
N PHE A 213 -4.42 10.27 -1.36
CA PHE A 213 -3.10 9.99 -1.94
C PHE A 213 -2.54 11.14 -2.77
N ILE A 214 -3.39 11.86 -3.51
CA ILE A 214 -2.97 13.06 -4.24
C ILE A 214 -2.48 14.11 -3.24
N GLU A 215 -3.27 14.40 -2.20
CA GLU A 215 -2.93 15.41 -1.20
C GLU A 215 -1.64 15.08 -0.43
N GLU A 216 -1.47 13.83 -0.03
CA GLU A 216 -0.25 13.37 0.65
C GLU A 216 0.96 13.47 -0.27
N LYS A 217 0.82 13.10 -1.54
CA LYS A 217 1.90 13.22 -2.52
C LYS A 217 2.28 14.69 -2.74
N GLU A 218 1.31 15.58 -2.87
CA GLU A 218 1.55 17.02 -2.96
C GLU A 218 2.24 17.57 -1.71
N ASN A 219 1.81 17.15 -0.52
CA ASN A 219 2.41 17.54 0.73
C ASN A 219 3.88 17.11 0.82
N LEU A 220 4.17 15.85 0.46
CA LEU A 220 5.55 15.34 0.40
C LEU A 220 6.39 16.13 -0.62
N GLN A 221 5.80 16.49 -1.76
CA GLN A 221 6.50 17.25 -2.80
C GLN A 221 6.89 18.66 -2.36
N ASN A 222 5.99 19.34 -1.64
CA ASN A 222 6.17 20.74 -1.27
C ASN A 222 7.00 20.93 0.01
N ASN A 223 6.99 19.96 0.93
CA ASN A 223 7.60 20.12 2.26
C ASN A 223 9.02 19.59 2.38
N TYR A 224 9.46 18.71 1.47
CA TYR A 224 10.78 18.08 1.55
C TYR A 224 11.62 18.40 0.30
N LYS A 225 12.75 19.05 0.56
CA LYS A 225 13.79 19.40 -0.42
C LYS A 225 14.78 18.24 -0.58
N ASP A 226 15.59 18.28 -1.64
CA ASP A 226 16.63 17.27 -1.92
C ASP A 226 17.66 17.11 -0.80
N THR A 227 17.82 18.11 0.06
CA THR A 227 18.58 17.98 1.32
C THR A 227 17.63 18.21 2.48
N PHE A 228 17.51 17.21 3.35
CA PHE A 228 16.72 17.25 4.57
C PHE A 228 17.64 17.13 5.78
N VAL A 229 17.52 18.06 6.73
CA VAL A 229 18.38 18.13 7.91
C VAL A 229 17.54 18.29 9.16
N ILE A 230 17.77 17.40 10.13
CA ILE A 230 17.37 17.58 11.53
C ILE A 230 18.65 17.93 12.30
N PRO A 231 18.78 19.17 12.82
CA PRO A 231 20.00 19.64 13.46
C PRO A 231 20.55 18.66 14.49
N ASN A 232 21.85 18.33 14.39
CA ASN A 232 22.57 17.42 15.29
C ASN A 232 22.03 15.98 15.38
N LYS A 233 21.10 15.59 14.49
CA LYS A 233 20.40 14.29 14.56
C LYS A 233 20.41 13.54 13.25
N ALA A 234 19.99 14.15 12.15
CA ALA A 234 19.88 13.43 10.88
C ALA A 234 20.16 14.33 9.67
N THR A 235 20.80 13.77 8.66
CA THR A 235 20.88 14.36 7.31
C THR A 235 20.47 13.30 6.29
N SER A 236 19.53 13.63 5.40
CA SER A 236 19.09 12.74 4.33
C SER A 236 19.13 13.47 2.98
N PHE A 237 19.86 12.90 2.04
CA PHE A 237 20.06 13.46 0.71
C PHE A 237 19.32 12.68 -0.37
N LYS A 238 18.67 13.41 -1.28
CA LYS A 238 18.23 12.90 -2.57
C LYS A 238 19.42 12.98 -3.53
N MET A 239 20.20 11.92 -3.62
CA MET A 239 21.40 11.85 -4.47
C MET A 239 21.79 10.40 -4.74
N ASN A 240 22.69 10.19 -5.71
CA ASN A 240 23.35 8.90 -5.85
C ASN A 240 24.34 8.73 -4.68
N CYS A 241 24.29 7.58 -4.02
CA CYS A 241 25.14 7.31 -2.86
C CYS A 241 26.64 7.42 -3.15
N VAL A 242 27.08 7.21 -4.40
CA VAL A 242 28.50 7.33 -4.77
C VAL A 242 29.01 8.77 -4.70
N ASP A 243 28.13 9.76 -4.77
CA ASP A 243 28.47 11.18 -4.72
C ASP A 243 28.69 11.67 -3.27
N ILE A 244 28.42 10.83 -2.26
CA ILE A 244 28.55 11.20 -0.84
C ILE A 244 29.99 11.58 -0.45
N THR A 245 30.98 11.08 -1.20
CA THR A 245 32.39 11.41 -0.99
C THR A 245 32.72 12.87 -1.32
N ASP A 246 31.87 13.56 -2.09
CA ASP A 246 32.04 14.98 -2.40
C ASP A 246 31.54 15.87 -1.25
N VAL A 247 30.80 15.31 -0.31
CA VAL A 247 30.31 16.01 0.88
C VAL A 247 31.34 15.92 2.00
N SER A 248 32.32 16.84 1.96
CA SER A 248 33.47 16.88 2.88
C SER A 248 33.14 16.75 4.36
N ALA A 249 31.97 17.21 4.80
CA ALA A 249 31.50 17.12 6.18
C ALA A 249 31.39 15.69 6.73
N PHE A 250 31.24 14.68 5.87
CA PHE A 250 31.05 13.28 6.26
C PHE A 250 32.26 12.38 5.99
N LEU A 251 33.34 12.92 5.42
CA LEU A 251 34.56 12.15 5.17
C LEU A 251 35.17 11.65 6.47
N ARG A 252 35.41 10.33 6.54
CA ARG A 252 36.01 9.63 7.70
C ARG A 252 35.21 9.82 9.01
N LYS A 253 33.90 10.05 8.94
CA LYS A 253 33.04 10.27 10.12
C LYS A 253 32.12 9.09 10.47
N ILE A 254 31.94 8.14 9.56
CA ILE A 254 30.96 7.07 9.74
C ILE A 254 31.48 6.05 10.75
N ALA A 255 30.73 5.80 11.83
CA ALA A 255 31.05 4.71 12.76
C ALA A 255 30.52 3.37 12.24
N THR A 256 29.28 3.38 11.73
CA THR A 256 28.65 2.18 11.18
C THR A 256 27.92 2.51 9.89
N LEU A 257 28.22 1.78 8.83
CA LEU A 257 27.38 1.72 7.63
C LEU A 257 26.45 0.51 7.79
N PHE A 258 25.14 0.75 7.83
CA PHE A 258 24.13 -0.30 7.83
C PHE A 258 23.16 -0.07 6.69
N THR A 259 22.97 -1.07 5.84
CA THR A 259 22.04 -0.92 4.71
C THR A 259 21.41 -2.25 4.30
N SER A 260 20.26 -2.15 3.64
CA SER A 260 19.64 -3.23 2.89
C SER A 260 19.64 -2.85 1.42
N ILE A 261 20.54 -3.46 0.65
CA ILE A 261 20.67 -3.17 -0.79
C ILE A 261 19.41 -3.66 -1.55
N PRO A 262 19.13 -3.14 -2.75
CA PRO A 262 18.21 -3.79 -3.68
C PRO A 262 18.58 -5.26 -3.91
N TYR A 263 17.62 -6.17 -3.81
CA TYR A 263 17.87 -7.60 -4.02
C TYR A 263 17.69 -7.94 -5.51
N TYR A 264 18.60 -8.76 -6.04
CA TYR A 264 18.58 -9.21 -7.44
C TYR A 264 17.21 -9.77 -7.84
N MET A 265 16.61 -9.21 -8.88
CA MET A 265 15.35 -9.63 -9.52
C MET A 265 14.14 -9.76 -8.58
N LEU A 266 14.17 -9.14 -7.39
CA LEU A 266 13.10 -9.32 -6.40
C LEU A 266 12.03 -8.23 -6.46
N ARG A 267 12.44 -6.96 -6.70
CA ARG A 267 11.56 -5.78 -6.64
C ARG A 267 11.99 -4.75 -7.67
N GLY A 268 11.00 -4.10 -8.28
CA GLY A 268 11.17 -2.89 -9.09
C GLY A 268 10.69 -1.67 -8.31
N TYR A 269 11.51 -0.64 -8.22
CA TYR A 269 11.26 0.56 -7.42
C TYR A 269 10.71 1.71 -8.29
N ASP A 270 11.14 1.79 -9.54
CA ASP A 270 10.65 2.66 -10.61
C ASP A 270 10.16 1.81 -11.79
N LYS A 271 8.82 1.69 -11.89
CA LYS A 271 8.17 0.92 -12.96
C LYS A 271 8.49 1.46 -14.36
N ASN A 272 8.89 2.73 -14.48
CA ASN A 272 9.15 3.36 -15.76
C ASN A 272 10.61 3.13 -16.24
N ASN A 273 11.53 2.72 -15.36
CA ASN A 273 12.95 2.61 -15.71
C ASN A 273 13.70 1.50 -14.95
N LEU A 274 13.10 0.30 -14.89
CA LEU A 274 13.67 -0.86 -14.19
C LEU A 274 15.09 -1.23 -14.65
N SER A 275 15.40 -1.09 -15.94
CA SER A 275 16.71 -1.48 -16.50
C SER A 275 17.88 -0.63 -16.00
N SER A 276 17.60 0.54 -15.42
CA SER A 276 18.63 1.40 -14.82
C SER A 276 18.81 1.18 -13.31
N GLU A 277 17.94 0.37 -12.70
CA GLU A 277 17.95 0.11 -11.27
C GLU A 277 18.91 -1.03 -10.91
N LEU A 278 19.66 -0.83 -9.84
CA LEU A 278 20.45 -1.89 -9.20
C LEU A 278 19.51 -3.03 -8.80
N GLY A 279 19.84 -4.26 -9.18
CA GLY A 279 19.03 -5.46 -8.96
C GLY A 279 18.31 -5.97 -10.21
N HIS A 280 18.37 -5.26 -11.34
CA HIS A 280 17.77 -5.69 -12.63
C HIS A 280 18.83 -5.99 -13.72
N GLU A 281 20.09 -6.19 -13.33
CA GLU A 281 21.17 -6.59 -14.22
C GLU A 281 20.90 -7.94 -14.91
N LYS A 282 21.61 -8.22 -16.01
CA LYS A 282 21.36 -9.43 -16.80
C LYS A 282 21.80 -10.70 -16.08
N THR A 283 22.83 -10.60 -15.24
CA THR A 283 23.38 -11.74 -14.50
C THR A 283 23.60 -11.38 -13.02
N PRO A 284 23.55 -12.36 -12.10
CA PRO A 284 23.81 -12.12 -10.68
C PRO A 284 25.25 -11.65 -10.41
N GLU A 285 26.22 -12.03 -11.24
CA GLU A 285 27.61 -11.57 -11.15
C GLU A 285 27.73 -10.09 -11.55
N GLU A 286 27.02 -9.65 -12.59
CA GLU A 286 26.97 -8.24 -13.00
C GLU A 286 26.38 -7.37 -11.89
N PHE A 287 25.26 -7.82 -11.31
CA PHE A 287 24.66 -7.19 -10.12
C PHE A 287 25.66 -7.10 -8.97
N ALA A 288 26.29 -8.21 -8.59
CA ALA A 288 27.25 -8.23 -7.50
C ALA A 288 28.46 -7.32 -7.79
N ASP A 289 29.00 -7.31 -9.01
CA ASP A 289 30.11 -6.45 -9.42
C ASP A 289 29.75 -4.96 -9.32
N ASN A 290 28.53 -4.59 -9.70
CA ASN A 290 28.01 -3.23 -9.53
C ASN A 290 27.86 -2.84 -8.04
N VAL A 291 27.34 -3.74 -7.19
CA VAL A 291 27.32 -3.53 -5.74
C VAL A 291 28.73 -3.29 -5.21
N GLY A 292 29.70 -4.14 -5.56
CA GLY A 292 31.09 -3.98 -5.14
C GLY A 292 31.70 -2.64 -5.56
N LYS A 293 31.47 -2.20 -6.80
CA LYS A 293 31.93 -0.88 -7.28
C LYS A 293 31.33 0.27 -6.45
N ILE A 294 30.04 0.20 -6.12
CA ILE A 294 29.38 1.20 -5.26
C ILE A 294 30.04 1.22 -3.88
N PHE A 295 30.23 0.05 -3.25
CA PHE A 295 30.92 -0.07 -1.97
C PHE A 295 32.37 0.47 -2.02
N GLY A 296 33.08 0.28 -3.14
CA GLY A 296 34.40 0.86 -3.38
C GLY A 296 34.42 2.40 -3.42
N LYS A 297 33.32 3.05 -3.82
CA LYS A 297 33.18 4.51 -3.76
C LYS A 297 32.84 4.98 -2.35
N VAL A 298 31.83 4.39 -1.72
CA VAL A 298 31.40 4.81 -0.38
C VAL A 298 32.39 4.45 0.72
N GLU A 299 33.35 3.55 0.49
CA GLU A 299 34.47 3.27 1.42
C GLU A 299 35.22 4.57 1.81
N GLY A 300 35.22 5.60 0.95
CA GLY A 300 35.86 6.89 1.21
C GLY A 300 35.34 7.64 2.44
N VAL A 301 34.09 7.41 2.87
CA VAL A 301 33.51 8.09 4.05
C VAL A 301 33.77 7.34 5.37
N LEU A 302 34.27 6.10 5.32
CA LEU A 302 34.56 5.27 6.49
C LEU A 302 35.90 5.63 7.14
N ASN A 303 36.07 5.44 8.44
CA ASN A 303 37.34 5.53 9.17
C ASN A 303 37.84 4.15 9.63
N GLU A 304 39.02 4.09 10.23
CA GLU A 304 39.66 2.86 10.69
C GLU A 304 38.82 2.06 11.70
N THR A 305 37.94 2.71 12.47
CA THR A 305 37.07 2.06 13.45
C THR A 305 35.75 1.55 12.86
N SER A 306 35.47 1.88 11.59
CA SER A 306 34.17 1.66 10.99
C SER A 306 33.80 0.18 10.82
N ASN A 307 32.52 -0.09 11.03
CA ASN A 307 31.87 -1.36 10.69
C ASN A 307 30.92 -1.16 9.51
N VAL A 308 30.79 -2.18 8.66
CA VAL A 308 29.92 -2.16 7.47
C VAL A 308 29.05 -3.41 7.47
N PHE A 309 27.73 -3.22 7.44
CA PHE A 309 26.73 -4.29 7.41
C PHE A 309 25.86 -4.16 6.16
N VAL A 310 25.77 -5.27 5.42
CA VAL A 310 25.00 -5.34 4.17
C VAL A 310 23.97 -6.44 4.29
N ASN A 311 22.71 -6.06 4.46
CA ASN A 311 21.57 -6.99 4.46
C ASN A 311 21.19 -7.38 3.02
N ILE A 312 21.12 -8.68 2.77
CA ILE A 312 20.80 -9.26 1.46
C ILE A 312 20.13 -10.63 1.62
N GLY A 313 19.13 -10.90 0.79
CA GLY A 313 18.50 -12.21 0.65
C GLY A 313 18.97 -12.93 -0.61
N ASP A 314 18.83 -14.25 -0.63
CA ASP A 314 19.08 -15.02 -1.85
C ASP A 314 17.90 -14.98 -2.82
N THR A 315 18.22 -15.15 -4.10
CA THR A 315 17.27 -15.28 -5.19
C THR A 315 17.24 -16.73 -5.64
N TYR A 316 16.06 -17.22 -6.03
CA TYR A 316 15.87 -18.63 -6.36
C TYR A 316 15.32 -18.78 -7.77
N ILE A 317 15.99 -19.60 -8.57
CA ILE A 317 15.52 -20.01 -9.90
C ILE A 317 15.31 -21.52 -9.87
N ASN A 318 14.11 -21.98 -10.23
CA ASN A 318 13.73 -23.40 -10.27
C ASN A 318 14.00 -24.16 -8.96
N GLY A 319 13.89 -23.49 -7.81
CA GLY A 319 14.13 -24.08 -6.48
C GLY A 319 15.60 -24.05 -6.04
N CYS A 320 16.52 -23.64 -6.89
CA CYS A 320 17.95 -23.51 -6.56
C CYS A 320 18.27 -22.08 -6.15
N ALA A 321 19.04 -21.93 -5.07
CA ALA A 321 19.62 -20.66 -4.66
C ALA A 321 20.68 -20.20 -5.68
N MET A 322 20.79 -18.90 -5.90
CA MET A 322 21.75 -18.31 -6.84
C MET A 322 23.06 -17.88 -6.16
N ASP A 323 23.19 -18.06 -4.85
CA ASP A 323 24.33 -17.61 -4.03
C ASP A 323 24.57 -16.10 -4.12
N ILE A 324 23.48 -15.31 -4.21
CA ILE A 324 23.56 -13.84 -4.28
C ILE A 324 24.38 -13.26 -3.11
N PRO A 325 24.18 -13.67 -1.84
CA PRO A 325 24.99 -13.17 -0.73
C PRO A 325 26.48 -13.51 -0.88
N GLY A 326 26.81 -14.70 -1.40
CA GLY A 326 28.18 -15.13 -1.67
C GLY A 326 28.86 -14.26 -2.74
N LEU A 327 28.16 -14.01 -3.85
CA LEU A 327 28.61 -13.15 -4.94
C LEU A 327 28.83 -11.70 -4.49
N VAL A 328 27.87 -11.13 -3.76
CA VAL A 328 27.96 -9.77 -3.21
C VAL A 328 29.16 -9.66 -2.27
N LYS A 329 29.34 -10.62 -1.35
CA LYS A 329 30.51 -10.66 -0.45
C LYS A 329 31.82 -10.68 -1.23
N ALA A 330 31.95 -11.57 -2.22
CA ALA A 330 33.16 -11.70 -3.03
C ALA A 330 33.47 -10.39 -3.79
N SER A 331 32.43 -9.75 -4.33
CA SER A 331 32.56 -8.49 -5.06
C SER A 331 32.97 -7.31 -4.17
N ILE A 332 32.37 -7.16 -2.98
CA ILE A 332 32.77 -6.12 -2.03
C ILE A 332 34.25 -6.29 -1.66
N LEU A 333 34.70 -7.52 -1.39
CA LEU A 333 36.11 -7.79 -1.07
C LEU A 333 37.05 -7.54 -2.26
N LYS A 334 36.57 -7.71 -3.50
CA LYS A 334 37.32 -7.43 -4.72
C LYS A 334 37.54 -5.92 -4.94
N HIS A 335 36.55 -5.10 -4.60
CA HIS A 335 36.52 -3.66 -4.93
C HIS A 335 36.84 -2.72 -3.75
N THR A 336 37.04 -3.26 -2.54
CA THR A 336 37.31 -2.48 -1.32
C THR A 336 38.55 -3.01 -0.59
N LYS A 337 39.03 -2.27 0.41
CA LYS A 337 40.07 -2.76 1.35
C LYS A 337 39.48 -3.42 2.60
N LEU A 338 38.16 -3.42 2.73
CA LEU A 338 37.42 -3.99 3.85
C LEU A 338 37.81 -5.45 4.09
N LYS A 339 37.74 -5.86 5.36
CA LYS A 339 37.92 -7.24 5.79
C LYS A 339 36.58 -7.82 6.18
N TYR A 340 36.27 -8.99 5.63
CA TYR A 340 35.09 -9.74 6.04
C TYR A 340 35.30 -10.23 7.48
N LYS A 341 34.33 -9.93 8.35
CA LYS A 341 34.36 -10.27 9.77
C LYS A 341 33.50 -11.49 10.06
N GLU A 342 32.23 -11.47 9.63
CA GLU A 342 31.27 -12.55 9.88
C GLU A 342 30.01 -12.39 8.99
N CYS A 343 29.17 -13.43 8.91
CA CYS A 343 27.80 -13.35 8.42
C CYS A 343 26.83 -13.59 9.56
N ILE A 344 25.90 -12.66 9.77
CA ILE A 344 24.79 -12.83 10.70
C ILE A 344 23.57 -13.33 9.91
N ILE A 345 22.99 -14.43 10.36
CA ILE A 345 21.76 -15.01 9.81
C ILE A 345 20.57 -14.42 10.57
N TRP A 346 19.70 -13.72 9.85
CA TRP A 346 18.48 -13.13 10.40
C TRP A 346 17.26 -14.01 10.07
N SER A 347 16.59 -14.55 11.09
CA SER A 347 15.36 -15.34 10.94
C SER A 347 14.12 -14.45 11.01
N LYS A 348 13.36 -14.41 9.91
CA LYS A 348 12.09 -13.69 9.79
C LYS A 348 10.97 -14.41 10.56
N PRO A 349 10.05 -13.67 11.19
CA PRO A 349 9.01 -14.29 12.01
C PRO A 349 7.95 -15.01 11.19
N ASN A 350 7.53 -14.40 10.07
CA ASN A 350 6.47 -14.89 9.20
C ASN A 350 6.95 -14.91 7.74
N PRO A 351 7.62 -15.99 7.27
CA PRO A 351 8.02 -16.08 5.88
C PRO A 351 6.81 -16.16 4.96
N HIS A 352 6.95 -15.67 3.72
CA HIS A 352 5.89 -15.77 2.73
C HIS A 352 5.55 -17.24 2.45
N PRO A 353 4.26 -17.63 2.44
CA PRO A 353 3.84 -18.97 2.08
C PRO A 353 4.33 -19.35 0.69
N GLN A 354 4.78 -20.58 0.54
CA GLN A 354 5.29 -21.12 -0.72
C GLN A 354 4.36 -22.22 -1.21
N GLY A 355 3.98 -22.19 -2.49
CA GLY A 355 3.13 -23.21 -3.07
C GLY A 355 3.82 -24.58 -3.13
N GLU A 356 3.03 -25.65 -3.01
CA GLU A 356 3.49 -27.05 -2.97
C GLU A 356 4.31 -27.49 -4.19
N LYS A 357 4.18 -26.77 -5.32
CA LYS A 357 4.93 -27.05 -6.55
C LYS A 357 6.41 -26.65 -6.47
N VAL A 358 6.81 -25.82 -5.51
CA VAL A 358 8.19 -25.35 -5.41
C VAL A 358 9.00 -26.28 -4.51
N LYS A 359 9.93 -27.02 -5.11
CA LYS A 359 10.71 -28.09 -4.46
C LYS A 359 11.95 -27.56 -3.72
N ARG A 360 11.76 -26.75 -2.67
CA ARG A 360 12.84 -26.31 -1.76
C ARG A 360 12.30 -25.94 -0.38
N PRO A 361 13.15 -25.85 0.66
CA PRO A 361 12.76 -25.25 1.93
C PRO A 361 12.25 -23.82 1.76
N ILE A 362 11.28 -23.43 2.60
CA ILE A 362 10.76 -22.05 2.65
C ILE A 362 11.89 -21.12 3.08
N ASN A 363 12.06 -20.02 2.36
CA ASN A 363 13.10 -19.05 2.72
C ASN A 363 12.62 -18.20 3.90
N GLN A 364 13.12 -18.53 5.10
CA GLN A 364 12.85 -17.78 6.33
C GLN A 364 13.99 -16.85 6.73
N ILE A 365 15.12 -16.85 6.01
CA ILE A 365 16.30 -16.12 6.45
C ILE A 365 16.65 -14.95 5.52
N GLU A 366 17.42 -14.02 6.08
CA GLU A 366 18.20 -13.00 5.38
C GLU A 366 19.63 -13.02 5.92
N TYR A 367 20.58 -12.52 5.14
CA TYR A 367 22.00 -12.52 5.47
C TYR A 367 22.46 -11.09 5.69
N ILE A 368 23.09 -10.83 6.82
CA ILE A 368 23.76 -9.56 7.10
C ILE A 368 25.26 -9.82 7.02
N LEU A 369 25.85 -9.43 5.90
CA LEU A 369 27.28 -9.54 5.65
C LEU A 369 28.00 -8.44 6.44
N TRP A 370 28.89 -8.82 7.35
CA TRP A 370 29.62 -7.89 8.21
C TRP A 370 31.09 -7.77 7.80
N PHE A 371 31.49 -6.55 7.49
CA PHE A 371 32.85 -6.16 7.18
C PHE A 371 33.37 -5.08 8.14
N VAL A 372 34.68 -4.95 8.21
CA VAL A 372 35.37 -3.93 9.01
C VAL A 372 36.50 -3.31 8.21
N VAL A 373 36.83 -2.05 8.51
CA VAL A 373 37.98 -1.38 7.90
C VAL A 373 39.28 -1.94 8.46
N ASP A 374 39.46 -1.90 9.79
CA ASP A 374 40.58 -2.52 10.49
C ASP A 374 40.06 -3.41 11.62
N PRO A 375 40.25 -4.75 11.57
CA PRO A 375 39.80 -5.66 12.62
C PRO A 375 40.33 -5.36 14.03
N SER A 376 41.50 -4.73 14.13
CA SER A 376 42.15 -4.39 15.41
C SER A 376 41.59 -3.11 16.06
N GLN A 377 41.02 -2.22 15.23
CA GLN A 377 40.44 -0.93 15.66
C GLN A 377 38.91 -0.95 15.66
N SER A 378 38.30 -1.87 14.90
CA SER A 378 36.85 -1.93 14.69
C SER A 378 36.10 -2.00 16.02
N LYS A 379 35.13 -1.10 16.19
CA LYS A 379 34.32 -1.05 17.41
C LYS A 379 33.48 -2.31 17.55
N TYR A 380 33.49 -2.89 18.74
CA TYR A 380 32.64 -4.03 19.10
C TYR A 380 32.22 -3.97 20.58
N ASN A 381 30.97 -3.57 20.80
CA ASN A 381 30.30 -3.62 22.08
C ASN A 381 29.75 -5.03 22.31
N LEU A 382 30.26 -5.72 23.33
CA LEU A 382 29.77 -7.04 23.71
C LEU A 382 28.39 -6.92 24.36
N LEU A 383 27.35 -7.09 23.56
CA LEU A 383 25.97 -7.10 24.05
C LEU A 383 25.68 -8.37 24.87
N LYS A 384 25.16 -8.16 26.08
CA LYS A 384 24.69 -9.20 27.00
C LYS A 384 23.22 -8.94 27.31
N TYR A 385 22.45 -9.99 27.55
CA TYR A 385 21.05 -9.86 27.97
C TYR A 385 20.71 -10.90 29.02
N SER A 386 19.89 -10.52 29.99
CA SER A 386 19.50 -11.37 31.10
C SER A 386 18.72 -12.60 30.63
N ASP A 387 19.11 -13.77 31.12
CA ASP A 387 18.44 -15.03 30.83
C ASP A 387 17.48 -15.38 31.98
N GLN A 388 16.24 -14.87 31.92
CA GLN A 388 15.29 -14.92 33.04
C GLN A 388 14.96 -16.35 33.52
N GLU A 389 15.10 -17.34 32.63
CA GLU A 389 14.81 -18.75 32.94
C GLU A 389 16.00 -19.49 33.57
N LYS A 390 17.18 -18.87 33.64
CA LYS A 390 18.43 -19.56 33.94
C LYS A 390 18.96 -19.26 35.34
N GLU A 391 18.93 -20.28 36.19
CA GLU A 391 19.57 -20.23 37.51
C GLU A 391 21.11 -20.38 37.43
N VAL A 392 21.81 -19.66 38.30
CA VAL A 392 23.26 -19.76 38.46
C VAL A 392 23.58 -21.07 39.19
N ARG A 393 24.30 -21.97 38.51
CA ARG A 393 24.71 -23.28 39.02
C ARG A 393 26.15 -23.59 38.65
N ILE A 394 26.77 -24.50 39.40
CA ILE A 394 28.08 -25.03 39.05
C ILE A 394 27.93 -25.88 37.78
N THR A 395 28.61 -25.45 36.72
CA THR A 395 28.73 -26.17 35.47
C THR A 395 30.11 -26.80 35.36
N THR A 396 30.19 -27.92 34.66
CA THR A 396 31.46 -28.53 34.31
C THR A 396 31.74 -28.19 32.86
N GLY A 397 32.86 -27.55 32.57
CA GLY A 397 33.28 -27.21 31.21
C GLY A 397 33.36 -28.45 30.31
N ALA A 398 33.19 -28.25 29.02
CA ALA A 398 33.38 -29.29 28.02
C ALA A 398 34.88 -29.66 27.92
N LYS A 399 35.15 -30.92 27.57
CA LYS A 399 36.46 -31.27 27.03
C LYS A 399 36.49 -30.74 25.60
N ASP A 400 37.56 -30.04 25.27
CA ASP A 400 37.79 -29.57 23.92
C ASP A 400 39.14 -30.09 23.44
N VAL A 401 39.28 -30.26 22.13
CA VAL A 401 40.51 -30.75 21.51
C VAL A 401 41.10 -29.61 20.73
N ASP A 402 42.31 -29.18 21.09
CA ASP A 402 42.98 -28.12 20.34
C ASP A 402 43.38 -28.59 18.93
N LYS A 403 43.84 -27.64 18.10
CA LYS A 403 44.31 -27.92 16.73
C LYS A 403 45.44 -28.96 16.64
N ASN A 404 46.09 -29.27 17.76
CA ASN A 404 47.19 -30.21 17.87
C ASN A 404 46.77 -31.55 18.49
N GLY A 405 45.48 -31.75 18.79
CA GLY A 405 44.96 -32.98 19.38
C GLY A 405 45.01 -33.03 20.91
N ASN A 406 45.41 -31.95 21.60
CA ASN A 406 45.47 -31.96 23.06
C ASN A 406 44.07 -31.75 23.65
N VAL A 407 43.70 -32.64 24.58
CA VAL A 407 42.40 -32.57 25.26
C VAL A 407 42.50 -31.68 26.49
N SER A 408 41.67 -30.64 26.54
CA SER A 408 41.59 -29.73 27.68
C SER A 408 41.00 -30.43 28.92
N LYS A 409 41.51 -30.06 30.10
CA LYS A 409 40.97 -30.55 31.38
C LYS A 409 39.64 -29.86 31.67
N LYS A 410 38.65 -30.64 32.12
CA LYS A 410 37.36 -30.09 32.59
C LYS A 410 37.62 -29.17 33.79
N ARG A 411 37.17 -27.92 33.68
CA ARG A 411 37.17 -26.95 34.79
C ARG A 411 35.73 -26.74 35.25
N LYS A 412 35.54 -26.55 36.55
CA LYS A 412 34.24 -26.12 37.08
C LYS A 412 34.13 -24.60 36.94
N SER A 413 32.97 -24.12 36.53
CA SER A 413 32.67 -22.68 36.45
C SER A 413 31.20 -22.45 36.78
N LEU A 414 30.84 -21.26 37.26
CA LEU A 414 29.43 -20.91 37.39
C LEU A 414 28.79 -20.62 36.03
N SER A 415 27.53 -21.03 35.86
CA SER A 415 26.73 -20.54 34.72
C SER A 415 26.56 -19.02 34.83
N LYS A 416 26.73 -18.33 33.71
CA LYS A 416 26.47 -16.89 33.64
C LYS A 416 24.94 -16.66 33.60
N PRO A 417 24.43 -15.64 34.31
CA PRO A 417 23.00 -15.29 34.36
C PRO A 417 22.52 -14.51 33.12
N TYR A 418 23.39 -14.39 32.10
CA TYR A 418 23.12 -13.68 30.86
C TYR A 418 23.53 -14.53 29.65
N LYS A 419 22.92 -14.21 28.51
CA LYS A 419 23.29 -14.71 27.19
C LYS A 419 24.04 -13.63 26.41
N LYS A 420 24.74 -14.05 25.36
CA LYS A 420 25.44 -13.20 24.38
C LYS A 420 24.71 -13.30 23.05
N ILE A 421 24.91 -12.33 22.17
CA ILE A 421 24.38 -12.37 20.80
C ILE A 421 25.10 -13.47 20.01
N TYR A 422 24.32 -14.35 19.39
CA TYR A 422 24.80 -15.36 18.46
C TYR A 422 24.77 -14.82 17.02
N ASN A 423 25.53 -15.44 16.12
CA ASN A 423 25.50 -15.09 14.69
C ASN A 423 24.22 -15.56 13.97
N HIS A 424 23.35 -16.33 14.63
CA HIS A 424 21.99 -16.59 14.18
C HIS A 424 21.02 -15.90 15.14
N ILE A 425 20.24 -14.96 14.61
CA ILE A 425 19.35 -14.09 15.37
C ILE A 425 17.93 -14.22 14.80
N ALA A 426 16.97 -14.62 15.61
CA ALA A 426 15.55 -14.52 15.22
C ALA A 426 14.99 -13.14 15.59
N ALA A 427 14.10 -12.61 14.76
CA ALA A 427 13.43 -11.34 15.03
C ALA A 427 12.70 -11.34 16.37
N GLN A 428 12.10 -12.49 16.73
CA GLN A 428 11.42 -12.68 18.00
C GLN A 428 12.38 -12.64 19.19
N ASP A 429 13.63 -13.09 19.02
CA ASP A 429 14.62 -12.99 20.09
C ASP A 429 14.94 -11.50 20.35
N VAL A 430 15.09 -10.70 19.29
CA VAL A 430 15.32 -9.25 19.44
C VAL A 430 14.12 -8.54 20.05
N ASP A 431 12.89 -8.92 19.68
CA ASP A 431 11.66 -8.37 20.27
C ASP A 431 11.52 -8.73 21.76
N HIS A 432 11.89 -9.96 22.15
CA HIS A 432 11.94 -10.36 23.55
C HIS A 432 13.04 -9.63 24.33
N MET A 433 14.18 -9.36 23.69
CA MET A 433 15.30 -8.64 24.27
C MET A 433 15.05 -7.14 24.40
N ILE A 434 14.30 -6.55 23.46
CA ILE A 434 13.97 -5.13 23.41
C ILE A 434 12.48 -5.06 23.14
N LYS A 435 11.69 -4.92 24.21
CA LYS A 435 10.23 -4.82 24.12
C LYS A 435 9.83 -3.53 23.39
N CYS A 436 9.78 -3.61 22.07
CA CYS A 436 9.25 -2.57 21.21
C CYS A 436 7.76 -2.82 20.99
N VAL A 437 6.98 -1.78 20.69
CA VAL A 437 5.62 -1.97 20.17
C VAL A 437 5.76 -2.56 18.76
N THR A 438 5.81 -3.88 18.63
CA THR A 438 5.93 -4.59 17.35
C THR A 438 4.56 -4.69 16.66
N GLY A 439 4.17 -3.60 16.00
CA GLY A 439 3.10 -3.60 15.00
C GLY A 439 3.64 -3.71 13.57
N LYS A 440 2.74 -3.75 12.56
CA LYS A 440 3.12 -3.35 11.19
C LYS A 440 3.91 -2.04 11.28
N ASN A 441 4.91 -1.86 10.41
CA ASN A 441 5.85 -0.72 10.31
C ASN A 441 5.12 0.65 10.23
N LYS A 442 4.42 1.02 11.31
CA LYS A 442 3.29 1.95 11.33
C LYS A 442 3.70 3.35 10.90
N PRO A 443 4.89 3.86 11.27
CA PRO A 443 5.35 5.16 10.80
C PRO A 443 5.64 5.21 9.30
N ALA A 444 6.17 4.14 8.71
CA ALA A 444 6.39 4.06 7.27
C ALA A 444 5.05 3.91 6.50
N TYR A 445 4.09 3.15 7.05
CA TYR A 445 2.73 3.06 6.50
C TYR A 445 1.91 4.36 6.69
N ASP A 446 2.08 5.06 7.80
CA ASP A 446 1.44 6.36 8.08
C ASP A 446 2.08 7.46 7.22
N ALA A 447 3.38 7.36 6.90
CA ALA A 447 4.06 8.23 5.94
C ALA A 447 3.77 7.84 4.47
N PHE A 448 3.29 6.62 4.22
CA PHE A 448 3.06 6.09 2.89
C PHE A 448 1.91 5.06 2.83
N PRO A 449 0.65 5.52 2.70
CA PRO A 449 -0.51 4.63 2.77
C PRO A 449 -0.76 3.84 1.48
N THR A 450 -0.09 4.15 0.36
CA THR A 450 -0.06 3.30 -0.84
C THR A 450 0.87 2.09 -0.72
N GLY A 451 1.70 2.02 0.34
CA GLY A 451 2.52 0.86 0.71
C GLY A 451 3.86 0.77 -0.02
N HIS A 452 4.97 0.79 0.72
CA HIS A 452 6.33 0.78 0.17
C HIS A 452 6.69 -0.63 -0.28
N PRO A 453 7.24 -0.84 -1.50
CA PRO A 453 7.33 -2.17 -2.11
C PRO A 453 8.24 -3.14 -1.36
N ALA A 454 9.22 -2.63 -0.62
CA ALA A 454 10.06 -3.41 0.30
C ALA A 454 10.54 -2.54 1.48
N LEU A 455 9.89 -2.66 2.64
CA LEU A 455 10.38 -2.06 3.88
C LEU A 455 11.24 -3.07 4.63
N MET A 456 12.45 -2.66 5.03
CA MET A 456 13.25 -3.41 5.99
C MET A 456 12.52 -3.49 7.34
N ALA A 457 12.67 -4.63 8.03
CA ALA A 457 12.16 -4.79 9.38
C ALA A 457 12.89 -3.86 10.37
N GLU A 458 12.14 -3.19 11.24
CA GLU A 458 12.69 -2.21 12.21
C GLU A 458 13.71 -2.84 13.17
N LEU A 459 13.53 -4.10 13.55
CA LEU A 459 14.45 -4.77 14.50
C LEU A 459 15.79 -5.15 13.88
N LEU A 460 15.86 -5.26 12.54
CA LEU A 460 17.01 -5.77 11.82
C LEU A 460 18.31 -4.94 12.05
N PRO A 461 18.29 -3.59 11.99
CA PRO A 461 19.48 -2.77 12.26
C PRO A 461 19.83 -2.61 13.75
N VAL A 462 18.94 -2.98 14.68
CA VAL A 462 19.09 -2.67 16.12
C VAL A 462 20.38 -3.26 16.70
N ILE A 463 20.56 -4.57 16.55
CA ILE A 463 21.71 -5.29 17.10
C ILE A 463 23.02 -4.85 16.43
N PRO A 464 23.12 -4.77 15.08
CA PRO A 464 24.28 -4.20 14.40
C PRO A 464 24.69 -2.81 14.90
N ILE A 465 23.73 -1.89 15.06
CA ILE A 465 24.00 -0.52 15.56
C ILE A 465 24.52 -0.58 17.00
N LEU A 466 23.84 -1.29 17.91
CA LEU A 466 24.26 -1.38 19.31
C LEU A 466 25.64 -2.04 19.48
N MET A 467 25.95 -3.06 18.68
CA MET A 467 27.25 -3.73 18.71
C MET A 467 28.40 -2.86 18.21
N THR A 468 28.14 -1.81 17.44
CA THR A 468 29.22 -1.13 16.69
C THR A 468 29.23 0.39 16.84
N THR A 469 28.32 0.94 17.66
CA THR A 469 28.22 2.38 17.92
C THR A 469 27.93 2.67 19.39
N ASP A 470 28.39 3.82 19.85
CA ASP A 470 27.90 4.47 21.07
C ASP A 470 26.91 5.57 20.71
N GLU A 471 26.38 6.25 21.73
CA GLU A 471 25.51 7.39 21.53
C GLU A 471 26.23 8.48 20.73
N THR A 472 25.46 9.24 19.95
CA THR A 472 25.94 10.32 19.06
C THR A 472 26.84 9.89 17.89
N ASP A 473 27.32 8.64 17.85
CA ASP A 473 28.03 8.10 16.69
C ASP A 473 27.15 8.18 15.43
N LEU A 474 27.81 8.36 14.28
CA LEU A 474 27.13 8.53 13.00
C LEU A 474 26.93 7.20 12.28
N VAL A 475 25.66 6.86 12.01
CA VAL A 475 25.24 5.71 11.22
C VAL A 475 24.88 6.14 9.80
N TYR A 476 25.43 5.48 8.79
CA TYR A 476 25.17 5.77 7.38
C TYR A 476 24.39 4.64 6.69
N ASP A 477 23.37 5.01 5.90
CA ASP A 477 22.66 4.12 4.98
C ASP A 477 22.71 4.65 3.53
N PRO A 478 23.50 4.02 2.64
CA PRO A 478 23.56 4.41 1.22
C PRO A 478 22.27 4.16 0.42
N PHE A 479 21.39 3.27 0.91
CA PHE A 479 20.12 2.89 0.26
C PHE A 479 18.96 3.15 1.21
N GLY A 480 18.80 4.43 1.58
CA GLY A 480 17.95 4.84 2.70
C GLY A 480 16.49 4.39 2.59
N GLY A 481 15.91 4.36 1.39
CA GLY A 481 14.50 4.00 1.19
C GLY A 481 13.57 4.81 2.09
N ALA A 482 12.81 4.13 2.95
CA ALA A 482 11.97 4.77 3.96
C ALA A 482 12.72 5.22 5.24
N ASN A 483 14.05 5.21 5.23
CA ASN A 483 14.94 5.53 6.36
C ASN A 483 14.67 4.70 7.63
N THR A 484 14.39 3.40 7.50
CA THR A 484 14.24 2.49 8.66
C THR A 484 15.51 2.49 9.52
N THR A 485 16.69 2.41 8.89
CA THR A 485 17.97 2.53 9.60
C THR A 485 18.05 3.83 10.40
N GLY A 486 17.70 4.96 9.77
CA GLY A 486 17.74 6.27 10.43
C GLY A 486 16.76 6.42 11.56
N ARG A 487 15.54 5.89 11.43
CA ARG A 487 14.58 5.81 12.53
C ARG A 487 15.17 5.11 13.75
N ILE A 488 15.77 3.93 13.54
CA ILE A 488 16.37 3.14 14.62
C ILE A 488 17.58 3.83 15.21
N SER A 489 18.45 4.42 14.39
CA SER A 489 19.56 5.24 14.87
C SER A 489 19.08 6.36 15.79
N LEU A 490 18.03 7.10 15.39
CA LEU A 490 17.49 8.20 16.20
C LEU A 490 16.88 7.72 17.53
N LEU A 491 16.11 6.62 17.51
CA LEU A 491 15.53 6.03 18.72
C LEU A 491 16.61 5.52 19.69
N LEU A 492 17.73 5.05 19.15
CA LEU A 492 18.91 4.65 19.92
C LEU A 492 19.85 5.84 20.23
N ASN A 493 19.44 7.09 20.04
CA ASN A 493 20.26 8.28 20.29
C ASN A 493 21.60 8.34 19.52
N ARG A 494 21.65 7.78 18.31
CA ARG A 494 22.74 7.94 17.32
C ARG A 494 22.40 9.04 16.33
N GLN A 495 23.41 9.54 15.62
CA GLN A 495 23.21 10.40 14.46
C GLN A 495 23.01 9.57 13.21
N TYR A 496 22.29 10.12 12.23
CA TYR A 496 21.99 9.43 10.98
C TYR A 496 22.40 10.22 9.74
N LEU A 497 22.99 9.52 8.77
CA LEU A 497 23.18 9.97 7.41
C LEU A 497 22.47 8.98 6.47
N GLY A 498 21.69 9.48 5.51
CA GLY A 498 21.05 8.65 4.50
C GLY A 498 21.18 9.25 3.11
N THR A 499 21.33 8.40 2.10
CA THR A 499 21.18 8.79 0.69
C THR A 499 20.09 7.95 0.04
N GLU A 500 19.28 8.56 -0.82
CA GLU A 500 18.22 7.88 -1.57
C GLU A 500 18.10 8.49 -2.96
N LEU A 501 18.07 7.65 -3.99
CA LEU A 501 18.04 8.12 -5.38
C LEU A 501 16.62 8.54 -5.79
N SER A 502 15.62 7.79 -5.35
CA SER A 502 14.21 8.06 -5.64
C SER A 502 13.73 9.27 -4.86
N THR A 503 13.31 10.31 -5.59
CA THR A 503 12.68 11.49 -4.98
C THR A 503 11.47 11.10 -4.14
N HIS A 504 10.75 10.05 -4.54
CA HIS A 504 9.58 9.60 -3.81
C HIS A 504 9.96 8.95 -2.47
N TYR A 505 10.87 7.97 -2.47
CA TYR A 505 11.28 7.28 -1.24
C TYR A 505 12.07 8.20 -0.31
N HIS A 506 12.90 9.10 -0.86
CA HIS A 506 13.61 10.11 -0.08
C HIS A 506 12.64 10.94 0.78
N ARG A 507 11.55 11.43 0.17
CA ARG A 507 10.54 12.23 0.88
C ARG A 507 9.78 11.42 1.94
N VAL A 508 9.44 10.17 1.63
CA VAL A 508 8.85 9.24 2.61
C VAL A 508 9.81 9.03 3.78
N GLY A 509 11.08 8.78 3.50
CA GLY A 509 12.12 8.64 4.52
C GLY A 509 12.31 9.91 5.35
N CYS A 510 12.25 11.10 4.76
CA CYS A 510 12.28 12.37 5.50
C CYS A 510 11.11 12.48 6.48
N LYS A 511 9.91 12.08 6.04
CA LYS A 511 8.73 12.06 6.92
C LYS A 511 8.89 11.07 8.07
N VAL A 512 9.46 9.90 7.81
CA VAL A 512 9.76 8.90 8.85
C VAL A 512 10.74 9.46 9.87
N LEU A 513 11.82 10.14 9.44
CA LEU A 513 12.79 10.77 10.35
C LEU A 513 12.13 11.86 11.22
N GLU A 514 11.32 12.74 10.61
CA GLU A 514 10.58 13.78 11.33
C GLU A 514 9.62 13.19 12.38
N ASN A 515 8.86 12.17 12.01
CA ASN A 515 7.95 11.48 12.92
C ASN A 515 8.72 10.77 14.05
N SER A 516 9.90 10.25 13.76
CA SER A 516 10.72 9.50 14.74
C SER A 516 11.22 10.41 15.86
N ILE A 517 11.59 11.67 15.57
CA ILE A 517 11.96 12.64 16.61
C ILE A 517 10.85 12.84 17.65
N LYS A 518 9.58 12.85 17.22
CA LYS A 518 8.43 13.04 18.12
C LYS A 518 8.17 11.81 19.01
N GLN A 519 8.79 10.68 18.72
CA GLN A 519 8.60 9.41 19.40
C GLN A 519 9.79 9.03 20.30
N ILE A 520 10.87 9.81 20.30
CA ILE A 520 12.02 9.56 21.17
C ILE A 520 11.54 9.69 22.63
N ASN A 521 11.73 8.62 23.38
CA ASN A 521 11.52 8.57 24.82
C ASN A 521 12.85 8.26 25.51
N HIS A 522 13.38 9.24 26.23
CA HIS A 522 14.65 9.08 26.94
C HIS A 522 14.60 8.02 28.03
N GLN A 523 13.45 7.85 28.70
CA GLN A 523 13.30 6.85 29.76
C GLN A 523 13.36 5.42 29.21
N ASP A 524 12.72 5.17 28.07
CA ASP A 524 12.79 3.86 27.40
C ASP A 524 14.22 3.54 26.95
N PHE A 525 14.94 4.57 26.48
CA PHE A 525 16.34 4.43 26.07
C PHE A 525 17.27 4.11 27.25
N GLU A 526 17.08 4.74 28.41
CA GLU A 526 17.83 4.41 29.64
C GLU A 526 17.60 2.96 30.09
N VAL A 527 16.36 2.47 29.99
CA VAL A 527 16.03 1.06 30.29
C VAL A 527 16.81 0.12 29.38
N ILE A 528 16.79 0.36 28.05
CA ILE A 528 17.55 -0.45 27.08
C ILE A 528 19.05 -0.42 27.43
N ASN A 529 19.62 0.74 27.71
CA ASN A 529 21.04 0.81 28.08
C ASN A 529 21.35 0.02 29.37
N SER A 530 20.46 0.03 30.36
CA SER A 530 20.65 -0.70 31.62
C SER A 530 20.61 -2.22 31.44
N GLU A 531 19.76 -2.74 30.57
CA GLU A 531 19.64 -4.18 30.32
C GLU A 531 20.83 -4.76 29.54
N PHE A 532 21.50 -3.93 28.73
CA PHE A 532 22.54 -4.38 27.81
C PHE A 532 23.98 -4.11 28.26
N LYS A 533 24.22 -3.11 29.13
CA LYS A 533 25.60 -2.66 29.47
C LYS A 533 26.14 -3.19 30.79
N GLU A 534 25.31 -3.53 31.79
CA GLU A 534 25.82 -3.96 33.10
C GLU A 534 25.13 -5.22 33.64
N VAL A 535 25.88 -6.33 33.67
CA VAL A 535 25.60 -7.43 34.60
C VAL A 535 26.83 -7.59 35.46
N ALA A 536 26.72 -7.26 36.75
CA ALA A 536 27.80 -7.42 37.72
C ALA A 536 28.36 -8.84 37.66
N GLU A 537 29.67 -8.98 37.42
CA GLU A 537 30.29 -10.30 37.43
C GLU A 537 30.35 -10.83 38.86
N LEU A 538 29.56 -11.86 39.16
CA LEU A 538 29.74 -12.66 40.37
C LEU A 538 31.07 -13.41 40.26
N THR A 539 32.09 -12.95 40.98
CA THR A 539 33.36 -13.65 41.16
C THR A 539 33.21 -14.71 42.24
N VAL A 540 33.60 -15.95 41.94
CA VAL A 540 33.78 -16.99 42.96
C VAL A 540 35.04 -16.63 43.74
N ALA A 541 34.95 -16.48 45.06
CA ALA A 541 36.15 -16.42 45.90
C ALA A 541 36.97 -17.70 45.68
N ALA A 542 38.24 -17.53 45.32
CA ALA A 542 39.15 -18.60 44.93
C ALA A 542 39.33 -19.67 46.01
#